data_AF-A0A7C7N823-F1
#
_entry.id   AF-A0A7C7N823-F1
#
_cell.length_a   1.000
_cell.length_b   1.000
_cell.length_c   1.000
_cell.angle_alpha   90.00
_cell.angle_beta   90.00
_cell.angle_gamma   90.00
#
_symmetry.space_group_name_H-M   'P 1'
#
loop_
_entity.id
_entity.type
_entity.pdbx_description
1 polymer ?
#
loop_
_entity_poly.entity_id
_entity_poly.type
_entity_poly.pdbx_seq_one_letter_code
_entity_poly.pdbx_strand_id
1 'polypeptide(L)'
;MGQIYNGQLKKAALLYGLSLLPVIAGLLIGILGLLPVNMWTIAALVIPSLLIYGYIIFEAGTTARRLKDSYQTNFYNKWYFYLLCIVIVVVTGNVASATLKMTVVQAYRMLAKSMAPTLAVGDRVLTAKCDPCDPKRGDVSCFYIQKM
;
A
#
# COMPACT_ATOMS: atom_id res chain seq x y z
N MET A 1 -13.86 -5.97 -7.73
CA MET A 1 -15.08 -5.64 -8.52
C MET A 1 -15.71 -6.87 -9.17
N GLY A 2 -14.98 -7.81 -9.79
CA GLY A 2 -15.56 -8.98 -10.47
C GLY A 2 -16.54 -9.83 -9.65
N GLN A 3 -16.26 -10.07 -8.37
CA GLN A 3 -17.18 -10.80 -7.48
C GLN A 3 -18.46 -10.03 -7.11
N ILE A 4 -18.40 -8.69 -7.13
CA ILE A 4 -19.58 -7.83 -6.91
C ILE A 4 -20.53 -7.96 -8.10
N TYR A 5 -19.98 -7.96 -9.33
CA TYR A 5 -20.76 -8.21 -10.54
C TYR A 5 -21.44 -9.58 -10.54
N ASN A 6 -20.76 -10.59 -9.98
CA ASN A 6 -21.29 -11.95 -9.83
C ASN A 6 -22.31 -12.08 -8.68
N GLY A 7 -22.69 -11.00 -7.99
CA GLY A 7 -23.68 -11.01 -6.90
C GLY A 7 -23.16 -11.52 -5.56
N GLN A 8 -21.85 -11.75 -5.40
CA GLN A 8 -21.25 -12.36 -4.22
C GLN A 8 -20.59 -11.32 -3.29
N LEU A 9 -21.39 -10.38 -2.77
CA LEU A 9 -20.91 -9.26 -1.93
C LEU A 9 -20.17 -9.72 -0.67
N LYS A 10 -20.67 -10.75 0.04
CA LYS A 10 -20.02 -11.25 1.25
C LYS A 10 -18.60 -11.76 0.97
N LYS A 11 -18.41 -12.46 -0.15
CA LYS A 11 -17.09 -12.92 -0.58
C LYS A 11 -16.21 -11.78 -1.06
N ALA A 12 -16.78 -10.82 -1.80
CA ALA A 12 -16.05 -9.63 -2.23
C ALA A 12 -15.51 -8.83 -1.04
N ALA A 13 -16.33 -8.64 0.00
CA ALA A 13 -15.92 -7.97 1.23
C ALA A 13 -14.84 -8.77 1.98
N LEU A 14 -15.01 -10.09 2.09
CA LEU A 14 -14.05 -10.97 2.76
C LEU A 14 -12.68 -10.99 2.05
N LEU A 15 -12.67 -11.10 0.72
CA LEU A 15 -11.44 -11.13 -0.08
C LEU A 15 -10.79 -9.75 -0.18
N TYR A 16 -11.59 -8.67 -0.18
CA TYR A 16 -11.05 -7.33 -0.03
C TYR A 16 -10.39 -7.16 1.34
N GLY A 17 -11.05 -7.55 2.43
CA GLY A 17 -10.47 -7.54 3.77
C GLY A 17 -9.18 -8.35 3.86
N LEU A 18 -9.16 -9.54 3.25
CA LEU A 18 -7.96 -10.39 3.18
C LEU A 18 -6.82 -9.70 2.41
N SER A 19 -7.13 -8.99 1.32
CA SER A 19 -6.14 -8.25 0.54
C SER A 19 -5.55 -7.04 1.28
N LEU A 20 -6.23 -6.54 2.32
CA LEU A 20 -5.72 -5.46 3.17
C LEU A 20 -4.73 -5.95 4.22
N LEU A 21 -4.73 -7.23 4.59
CA LEU A 21 -3.84 -7.74 5.65
C LEU A 21 -2.35 -7.52 5.34
N PRO A 22 -1.83 -7.80 4.14
CA PRO A 22 -0.42 -7.51 3.81
C PRO A 22 -0.12 -6.01 3.86
N VAL A 23 -1.07 -5.15 3.48
CA VAL A 23 -0.90 -3.69 3.52
C VAL A 23 -0.81 -3.19 4.96
N ILE A 24 -1.70 -3.66 5.84
CA ILE A 24 -1.68 -3.33 7.27
C ILE A 24 -0.40 -3.87 7.92
N ALA A 25 -0.01 -5.10 7.63
CA ALA A 25 1.25 -5.68 8.13
C ALA A 25 2.46 -4.86 7.68
N GLY A 26 2.52 -4.45 6.41
CA GLY A 26 3.59 -3.59 5.89
C GLY A 26 3.63 -2.22 6.57
N LEU A 27 2.48 -1.59 6.81
CA LEU A 27 2.38 -0.34 7.56
C LEU A 27 2.87 -0.50 9.00
N LEU A 28 2.45 -1.56 9.70
CA LEU A 28 2.86 -1.83 11.07
C LEU A 28 4.36 -2.09 11.16
N ILE A 29 4.93 -2.89 10.26
CA ILE A 29 6.38 -3.14 10.20
C ILE A 29 7.12 -1.82 9.95
N GLY A 30 6.64 -0.98 9.01
CA GLY A 30 7.28 0.28 8.67
C GLY A 30 7.21 1.34 9.78
N ILE A 31 6.08 1.40 10.51
CA ILE A 31 5.86 2.40 11.57
C ILE A 31 6.51 1.95 12.89
N LEU A 32 6.33 0.69 13.27
CA LEU A 32 6.81 0.16 14.56
C LEU A 32 8.24 -0.39 14.50
N GLY A 33 8.84 -0.48 13.30
CA GLY A 33 10.18 -1.02 13.13
C GLY A 33 10.32 -2.49 13.55
N LEU A 34 9.21 -3.25 13.54
CA LEU A 34 9.16 -4.63 14.09
C LEU A 34 10.11 -5.60 13.38
N LEU A 35 10.40 -5.36 12.10
CA LEU A 35 11.28 -6.19 11.29
C LEU A 35 12.19 -5.31 10.42
N PRO A 36 13.44 -5.73 10.17
CA PRO A 36 14.33 -5.03 9.25
C PRO A 36 13.76 -5.07 7.83
N VAL A 37 13.68 -3.91 7.18
CA VAL A 37 13.24 -3.80 5.78
C VAL A 37 14.35 -4.36 4.89
N ASN A 38 14.18 -5.61 4.47
CA ASN A 38 15.08 -6.36 3.63
C ASN A 38 14.30 -7.04 2.49
N MET A 39 15.02 -7.62 1.53
CA MET A 39 14.37 -8.21 0.35
C MET A 39 13.38 -9.32 0.73
N TRP A 40 13.64 -10.08 1.79
CA TRP A 40 12.77 -11.14 2.29
C TRP A 40 11.47 -10.64 2.91
N THR A 41 11.52 -9.59 3.72
CA THR A 41 10.31 -8.98 4.31
C THR A 41 9.44 -8.35 3.23
N ILE A 42 10.05 -7.70 2.23
CA ILE A 42 9.33 -7.19 1.06
C ILE A 42 8.67 -8.35 0.29
N ALA A 43 9.42 -9.43 0.01
CA ALA A 43 8.88 -10.60 -0.69
C ALA A 43 7.72 -11.25 0.08
N ALA A 44 7.83 -11.37 1.40
CA ALA A 44 6.80 -11.92 2.27
C ALA A 44 5.50 -11.10 2.28
N LEU A 45 5.56 -9.80 1.98
CA LEU A 45 4.37 -8.95 1.84
C LEU A 45 3.82 -9.00 0.41
N VAL A 46 4.67 -8.95 -0.60
CA VAL A 46 4.27 -8.84 -2.01
C VAL A 46 3.74 -10.15 -2.58
N ILE A 47 4.41 -11.28 -2.29
CA ILE A 47 4.03 -12.59 -2.86
C ILE A 47 2.59 -12.98 -2.45
N PRO A 48 2.20 -12.92 -1.16
CA PRO A 48 0.82 -13.23 -0.77
C PRO A 48 -0.19 -12.26 -1.40
N SER A 49 0.13 -10.97 -1.50
CA SER A 49 -0.75 -10.02 -2.21
C SER A 49 -0.98 -10.43 -3.66
N LEU A 50 0.08 -10.77 -4.40
CA LEU A 50 -0.03 -11.22 -5.80
C LEU A 50 -0.86 -12.51 -5.91
N LEU A 51 -0.66 -13.48 -5.02
CA LEU A 51 -1.45 -14.71 -5.00
C LEU A 51 -2.93 -14.45 -4.72
N ILE A 52 -3.25 -13.57 -3.76
CA ILE A 52 -4.63 -13.17 -3.45
C ILE A 52 -5.27 -12.50 -4.67
N TYR A 53 -4.58 -11.56 -5.32
CA TYR A 53 -5.12 -10.91 -6.52
C TYR A 53 -5.32 -11.90 -7.67
N GLY A 54 -4.35 -12.81 -7.89
CA GLY A 54 -4.47 -13.89 -8.88
C GLY A 54 -5.69 -14.77 -8.62
N TYR A 55 -5.91 -15.15 -7.35
CA TYR A 55 -7.07 -15.92 -6.93
C TYR A 55 -8.38 -15.17 -7.15
N ILE A 56 -8.45 -13.89 -6.80
CA ILE A 56 -9.64 -13.04 -7.02
C ILE A 56 -10.00 -12.98 -8.52
N ILE A 57 -9.00 -12.82 -9.40
CA ILE A 57 -9.21 -12.77 -10.85
C ILE A 57 -9.71 -14.13 -11.37
N PHE A 58 -9.08 -15.22 -10.95
CA PHE A 58 -9.46 -16.57 -11.36
C PHE A 58 -10.86 -16.97 -10.88
N GLU A 59 -11.20 -16.68 -9.61
CA GLU A 59 -12.51 -16.98 -9.04
C GLU A 59 -13.60 -16.11 -9.67
N ALA A 60 -13.33 -14.82 -9.93
CA ALA A 60 -14.26 -13.95 -10.63
C ALA A 60 -14.56 -14.47 -12.05
N GLY A 61 -13.54 -14.91 -12.80
CA GLY A 61 -13.69 -15.42 -14.17
C GLY A 61 -14.42 -16.77 -14.24
N THR A 62 -14.10 -17.70 -13.34
CA THR A 62 -14.77 -19.01 -13.26
C THR A 62 -16.22 -18.88 -12.81
N THR A 63 -16.50 -18.02 -11.84
CA THR A 63 -17.85 -17.75 -11.33
C THR A 63 -18.70 -17.05 -12.39
N ALA A 64 -18.15 -16.07 -13.12
CA ALA A 64 -18.85 -15.40 -14.21
C ALA A 64 -19.24 -16.37 -15.34
N ARG A 65 -18.38 -17.34 -15.65
CA ARG A 65 -18.68 -18.39 -16.64
C ARG A 65 -19.79 -19.34 -16.18
N ARG A 66 -19.87 -19.66 -14.89
CA ARG A 66 -20.91 -20.54 -14.32
C ARG A 66 -22.27 -19.85 -14.15
N LEU A 67 -22.29 -18.54 -13.89
CA LEU A 67 -23.52 -17.77 -13.69
C LEU A 67 -24.22 -17.34 -14.99
N LYS A 68 -23.64 -17.65 -16.16
CA LYS A 68 -24.17 -17.25 -17.47
C LYS A 68 -25.62 -17.72 -17.71
N ASP A 69 -26.03 -18.84 -17.10
CA ASP A 69 -27.34 -19.46 -17.28
C ASP A 69 -28.36 -19.18 -16.16
N SER A 70 -27.99 -18.50 -15.06
CA SER A 70 -28.88 -18.27 -13.91
C SER A 70 -28.62 -16.93 -13.20
N TYR A 71 -28.37 -15.88 -13.98
CA TYR A 71 -28.15 -14.55 -13.44
C TYR A 71 -29.46 -13.92 -12.96
N GLN A 72 -29.73 -13.96 -11.65
CA GLN A 72 -30.80 -13.19 -11.05
C GLN A 72 -30.28 -11.81 -10.59
N THR A 73 -30.91 -10.74 -11.09
CA THR A 73 -30.59 -9.36 -10.70
C THR A 73 -30.95 -9.13 -9.24
N ASN A 74 -29.93 -9.15 -8.38
CA ASN A 74 -30.09 -8.93 -6.95
C ASN A 74 -30.18 -7.42 -6.64
N PHE A 75 -30.81 -7.05 -5.52
CA PHE A 75 -31.14 -5.64 -5.14
C PHE A 75 -29.91 -4.70 -5.04
N TYR A 76 -28.71 -5.28 -4.98
CA TYR A 76 -27.42 -4.61 -4.85
C TYR A 76 -26.81 -4.14 -6.18
N ASN A 77 -27.38 -4.51 -7.33
CA ASN A 77 -26.85 -4.12 -8.64
C ASN A 77 -27.24 -2.69 -9.04
N LYS A 78 -27.20 -1.75 -8.09
CA LYS A 78 -27.46 -0.32 -8.34
C LYS A 78 -26.13 0.41 -8.48
N TRP A 79 -26.06 1.35 -9.42
CA TRP A 79 -24.83 2.12 -9.71
C TRP A 79 -24.20 2.77 -8.46
N TYR A 80 -25.02 3.21 -7.50
CA TYR A 80 -24.56 3.78 -6.23
C TYR A 80 -23.66 2.84 -5.43
N PHE A 81 -23.92 1.53 -5.44
CA PHE A 81 -23.07 0.55 -4.73
C PHE A 81 -21.69 0.45 -5.37
N TYR A 82 -21.62 0.46 -6.70
CA TYR A 82 -20.35 0.46 -7.43
C TYR A 82 -19.54 1.73 -7.16
N LEU A 83 -20.21 2.90 -7.16
CA LEU A 83 -19.56 4.15 -6.80
C LEU A 83 -19.00 4.12 -5.38
N LEU A 84 -19.79 3.63 -4.42
CA LEU A 84 -19.35 3.51 -3.03
C LEU A 84 -18.13 2.60 -2.91
N CYS A 85 -18.09 1.48 -3.63
CA CYS A 85 -16.91 0.61 -3.66
C CYS A 85 -15.68 1.30 -4.30
N ILE A 86 -15.86 2.07 -5.37
CA ILE A 86 -14.76 2.83 -5.99
C ILE A 86 -14.21 3.84 -4.99
N VAL A 87 -15.09 4.60 -4.33
CA VAL A 87 -14.70 5.60 -3.32
C VAL A 87 -13.92 4.93 -2.19
N ILE A 88 -14.39 3.79 -1.65
CA ILE A 88 -13.68 3.07 -0.58
C ILE A 88 -12.26 2.67 -1.02
N VAL A 89 -12.11 2.10 -2.22
CA VAL A 89 -10.80 1.66 -2.73
C VAL A 89 -9.86 2.86 -2.90
N VAL A 90 -10.34 3.94 -3.51
CA VAL A 90 -9.55 5.16 -3.74
C VAL A 90 -9.14 5.80 -2.41
N VAL A 91 -10.08 5.93 -1.47
CA VAL A 91 -9.81 6.54 -0.16
C VAL A 91 -8.81 5.68 0.62
N THR A 92 -8.99 4.36 0.66
CA THR A 92 -8.11 3.46 1.42
C THR A 92 -6.68 3.48 0.85
N GLY A 93 -6.52 3.49 -0.48
CA GLY A 93 -5.22 3.60 -1.14
C GLY A 93 -4.53 4.93 -0.88
N ASN A 94 -5.26 6.04 -0.93
CA ASN A 94 -4.72 7.37 -0.65
C ASN A 94 -4.32 7.53 0.82
N VAL A 95 -5.15 7.06 1.76
CA VAL A 95 -4.86 7.10 3.19
C VAL A 95 -3.61 6.28 3.50
N ALA A 96 -3.52 5.03 3.01
CA ALA A 96 -2.33 4.20 3.22
C ALA A 96 -1.05 4.87 2.66
N SER A 97 -1.14 5.43 1.46
CA SER A 97 -0.01 6.13 0.82
C SER A 97 0.40 7.41 1.55
N ALA A 98 -0.58 8.17 2.05
CA ALA A 98 -0.33 9.38 2.83
C ALA A 98 0.34 9.03 4.17
N THR A 99 -0.15 8.01 4.87
CA THR A 99 0.42 7.54 6.14
C THR A 99 1.88 7.10 5.97
N LEU A 100 2.20 6.36 4.90
CA LEU A 100 3.59 5.97 4.60
C LEU A 100 4.52 7.19 4.41
N LYS A 101 4.06 8.20 3.66
CA LYS A 101 4.83 9.44 3.42
C LYS A 101 4.96 10.32 4.66
N MET A 102 3.95 10.32 5.51
CA MET A 102 3.98 11.12 6.74
C MET A 102 4.85 10.47 7.81
N THR A 103 4.81 9.15 7.94
CA THR A 103 5.36 8.46 9.11
C THR A 103 6.64 7.67 8.83
N VAL A 104 6.82 7.12 7.62
CA VAL A 104 7.89 6.15 7.35
C VAL A 104 9.00 6.73 6.48
N VAL A 105 8.66 7.44 5.42
CA VAL A 105 9.65 7.92 4.44
C VAL A 105 9.37 9.34 3.94
N GLN A 106 10.44 10.12 3.77
CA GLN A 106 10.36 11.45 3.17
C GLN A 106 11.37 11.58 2.03
N ALA A 107 10.93 12.17 0.92
CA ALA A 107 11.80 12.45 -0.21
C ALA A 107 12.30 13.90 -0.13
N TYR A 108 13.60 14.09 -0.31
CA TYR A 108 14.24 15.40 -0.38
C TYR A 108 14.98 15.54 -1.71
N ARG A 109 15.10 16.79 -2.18
CA ARG A 109 15.93 17.13 -3.35
C ARG A 109 17.13 17.92 -2.86
N MET A 110 18.32 17.51 -3.27
CA MET A 110 19.54 18.23 -2.93
C MET A 110 19.68 19.50 -3.76
N LEU A 111 19.74 20.64 -3.06
CA LEU A 111 19.87 21.97 -3.66
C LEU A 111 21.28 22.55 -3.48
N ALA A 112 22.07 22.03 -2.54
CA ALA A 112 23.39 22.55 -2.19
C ALA A 112 24.51 21.53 -2.49
N LYS A 113 25.73 22.03 -2.71
CA LYS A 113 26.93 21.21 -2.99
C LYS A 113 27.68 20.74 -1.73
N SER A 114 27.10 20.90 -0.54
CA SER A 114 27.79 20.64 0.74
C SER A 114 28.12 19.17 1.00
N MET A 115 27.45 18.23 0.32
CA MET A 115 27.68 16.78 0.43
C MET A 115 28.33 16.16 -0.82
N ALA A 116 28.93 16.98 -1.70
CA ALA A 116 29.70 16.48 -2.83
C ALA A 116 31.00 15.81 -2.34
N PRO A 117 31.45 14.70 -2.96
CA PRO A 117 30.94 14.09 -4.18
C PRO A 117 29.81 13.06 -3.97
N THR A 118 29.48 12.71 -2.73
CA THR A 118 28.52 11.63 -2.43
C THR A 118 27.09 11.97 -2.85
N LEU A 119 26.67 13.22 -2.68
CA LEU A 119 25.37 13.72 -3.12
C LEU A 119 25.55 15.02 -3.92
N ALA A 120 25.08 15.02 -5.17
CA ALA A 120 25.18 16.14 -6.08
C ALA A 120 23.90 16.98 -6.12
N VAL A 121 24.02 18.21 -6.62
CA VAL A 121 22.87 19.09 -6.83
C VAL A 121 21.96 18.48 -7.89
N GLY A 122 20.68 18.35 -7.57
CA GLY A 122 19.70 17.72 -8.44
C GLY A 122 19.32 16.30 -8.02
N ASP A 123 20.13 15.64 -7.19
CA ASP A 123 19.84 14.30 -6.69
C ASP A 123 18.57 14.29 -5.83
N ARG A 124 17.84 13.17 -5.92
CA ARG A 124 16.63 12.89 -5.11
C ARG A 124 16.97 11.77 -4.13
N VAL A 125 16.91 12.10 -2.85
CA VAL A 125 17.18 11.18 -1.75
C VAL A 125 15.89 10.84 -1.03
N LEU A 126 15.80 9.60 -0.56
CA LEU A 126 14.66 9.10 0.20
C LEU A 126 15.17 8.70 1.58
N THR A 127 14.70 9.40 2.60
CA THR A 127 15.13 9.22 3.98
C THR A 127 14.05 8.52 4.78
N ALA A 128 14.41 7.51 5.57
CA ALA A 128 13.51 6.94 6.55
C ALA A 128 13.34 7.92 7.72
N LYS A 129 12.10 8.17 8.13
CA LYS A 129 11.82 8.88 9.38
C LYS A 129 11.95 7.88 10.51
N CYS A 130 12.75 8.20 11.51
CA CYS A 130 12.98 7.34 12.65
C CYS A 130 13.02 8.21 13.91
N ASP A 131 12.15 7.92 14.87
CA ASP A 131 12.08 8.60 16.16
C ASP A 131 11.62 7.59 17.23
N PRO A 132 12.44 7.23 18.22
CA PRO A 132 13.85 7.59 18.40
C PRO A 132 14.78 6.85 17.43
N CYS A 133 15.76 7.56 16.87
CA CYS A 133 16.81 7.01 16.01
C CYS A 133 18.16 6.99 16.75
N ASP A 134 18.92 5.90 16.61
CA ASP A 134 20.32 5.83 17.04
C ASP A 134 21.23 5.87 15.79
N PRO A 135 21.51 7.07 15.23
CA PRO A 135 22.29 7.21 14.02
C PRO A 135 23.74 6.76 14.26
N LYS A 136 24.26 5.91 13.38
CA LYS A 136 25.62 5.37 13.50
C LYS A 136 26.62 6.25 12.77
N ARG A 137 27.88 6.15 13.19
CA ARG A 137 28.97 6.86 12.52
C ARG A 137 29.07 6.42 11.05
N GLY A 138 28.84 7.37 10.14
CA GLY A 138 28.81 7.14 8.70
C GLY A 138 27.42 7.34 8.07
N ASP A 139 26.36 7.46 8.87
CA ASP A 139 25.01 7.70 8.39
C ASP A 139 24.82 9.15 7.92
N VAL A 140 24.01 9.32 6.86
CA VAL A 140 23.60 10.63 6.34
C VAL A 140 22.23 10.96 6.91
N SER A 141 22.19 11.91 7.85
CA SER A 141 20.96 12.30 8.55
C SER A 141 20.47 13.68 8.12
N CYS A 142 19.14 13.85 8.07
CA CYS A 142 18.50 15.15 7.87
C CYS A 142 17.96 15.67 9.21
N PHE A 143 18.30 16.91 9.57
CA PHE A 143 17.84 17.55 10.81
C PHE A 143 17.47 19.02 10.55
N TYR A 144 16.55 19.54 11.36
CA TYR A 144 16.20 20.96 11.33
C TYR A 144 17.18 21.75 12.20
N ILE A 145 17.83 22.76 11.60
CA ILE A 145 18.62 23.74 12.37
C ILE A 145 17.65 24.82 12.83
N GLN A 146 17.42 24.89 14.14
CA GLN A 146 16.64 25.97 14.74
C GLN A 146 17.55 27.19 14.87
N LYS A 147 17.29 28.24 14.10
CA LYS A 147 17.99 29.53 14.28
C LYS A 147 17.51 30.15 15.60
N MET A 148 18.44 30.33 16.53
CA MET A 148 18.26 31.18 17.71
C MET A 148 18.20 32.65 17.31
#